data_AF-E6SP31-F1
#
_entry.id   AF-E6SP31-F1
#
_cell.length_a   1.000
_cell.length_b   1.000
_cell.length_c   1.000
_cell.angle_alpha   90.00
_cell.angle_beta   90.00
_cell.angle_gamma   90.00
#
_symmetry.space_group_name_H-M   'P 1'
#
loop_
_entity.id
_entity.type
_entity.pdbx_description
1 polymer ?
#
loop_
_entity_poly.entity_id
_entity_poly.type
_entity_poly.pdbx_seq_one_letter_code
_entity_poly.pdbx_strand_id
1 'polypeptide(L)'
;MKTLIAFITLLYSVNLSAQERITLLFVGDLMQHQAQIDAARTPDGKYDYSPCFSLVKKQIARADIAIGNLEVTLGGKPYQGYPAFSAPDEYLQSIKNAGFDVLLTANNHCLDRGKKGLERTILMLDSLSIPHAGTYRNITERKQHYPLFIHKNGFRIALLNYTYGTNGIKPSSANIVNYIDKDIISQDILSAKARRPDAIIACMHWGIEYQSLPNKEQRELADWLLQQGVTHIIGSHPHVIQPMELRKEGNQKHVVIYSLGNFISNMQLPNTDGGLIFTLQLEKSPLPKPIPPRFHSYSYSPSFEPSTILSPYCHIFDCSYNLIWTARPDLTGEKNYIIHPVSHPSDSIPPNAYNRLNIFTKNSRKFLQQYNISIFENKK
;
A
#
# COMPACT_ATOMS: atom_id res chain seq x y z
N MET A 1 36.42 -5.11 53.89
CA MET A 1 35.84 -4.36 52.76
C MET A 1 34.99 -5.28 51.90
N LYS A 2 33.74 -5.43 52.32
CA LYS A 2 32.67 -6.19 51.68
C LYS A 2 31.65 -5.17 51.16
N THR A 3 31.83 -4.63 49.96
CA THR A 3 30.80 -3.86 49.21
C THR A 3 31.39 -3.32 47.90
N LEU A 4 31.61 -4.18 46.90
CA LEU A 4 31.77 -3.71 45.51
C LEU A 4 31.64 -4.82 44.46
N ILE A 5 30.66 -5.71 44.59
CA ILE A 5 30.32 -6.68 43.53
C ILE A 5 28.80 -6.75 43.43
N ALA A 6 28.17 -5.67 42.99
CA ALA A 6 26.74 -5.65 42.69
C ALA A 6 26.34 -4.46 41.80
N PHE A 7 27.17 -4.04 40.82
CA PHE A 7 26.80 -2.90 39.97
C PHE A 7 27.44 -2.90 38.57
N ILE A 8 27.66 -4.06 37.92
CA ILE A 8 28.05 -4.11 36.49
C ILE A 8 27.40 -5.31 35.76
N THR A 9 26.10 -5.54 35.96
CA THR A 9 25.29 -6.44 35.11
C THR A 9 23.86 -5.93 34.90
N LEU A 10 23.68 -4.60 34.86
CA LEU A 10 22.39 -3.98 34.55
C LEU A 10 22.55 -2.92 33.45
N LEU A 11 23.21 -3.27 32.35
CA LEU A 11 23.28 -2.47 31.14
C LEU A 11 22.75 -3.30 29.97
N TYR A 12 21.57 -2.87 29.49
CA TYR A 12 20.92 -3.24 28.23
C TYR A 12 20.26 -4.62 28.12
N SER A 13 19.34 -4.95 29.04
CA SER A 13 18.12 -5.66 28.66
C SER A 13 17.04 -4.64 28.30
N VAL A 14 17.27 -3.84 27.25
CA VAL A 14 16.14 -3.30 26.50
C VAL A 14 15.53 -4.52 25.85
N ASN A 15 14.50 -5.09 26.48
CA ASN A 15 13.57 -5.91 25.74
C ASN A 15 12.96 -4.96 24.70
N LEU A 16 13.59 -4.85 23.52
CA LEU A 16 12.83 -4.57 22.31
C LEU A 16 11.85 -5.73 22.26
N SER A 17 10.65 -5.52 22.82
CA SER A 17 9.52 -6.37 22.54
C SER A 17 9.24 -6.17 21.06
N ALA A 18 9.92 -6.95 20.21
CA ALA A 18 9.51 -7.13 18.84
C ALA A 18 8.06 -7.58 18.92
N GLN A 19 7.15 -6.82 18.31
CA GLN A 19 5.78 -7.30 18.25
C GLN A 19 5.80 -8.60 17.45
N GLU A 20 4.99 -9.57 17.89
CA GLU A 20 4.83 -10.80 17.13
C GLU A 20 4.13 -10.54 15.79
N ARG A 21 3.43 -9.40 15.68
CA ARG A 21 2.62 -9.01 14.54
C ARG A 21 2.94 -7.62 14.02
N ILE A 22 2.67 -7.40 12.75
CA ILE A 22 2.62 -6.08 12.11
C ILE A 22 1.37 -5.97 11.27
N THR A 23 0.74 -4.80 11.29
CA THR A 23 -0.43 -4.47 10.48
C THR A 23 -0.05 -3.53 9.35
N LEU A 24 -0.20 -4.00 8.12
CA LEU A 24 -0.04 -3.21 6.90
C LEU A 24 -1.43 -2.84 6.38
N LEU A 25 -1.61 -1.59 5.99
CA LEU A 25 -2.84 -1.10 5.35
C LEU A 25 -2.52 -0.57 3.96
N PHE A 26 -3.30 -0.99 2.97
CA PHE A 26 -3.17 -0.56 1.58
C PHE A 26 -4.46 0.09 1.12
N VAL A 27 -4.32 1.20 0.40
CA VAL A 27 -5.43 1.84 -0.31
C VAL A 27 -5.09 1.98 -1.78
N GLY A 28 -6.13 2.14 -2.60
CA GLY A 28 -5.98 2.40 -4.02
C GLY A 28 -5.65 3.86 -4.33
N ASP A 29 -6.24 4.37 -5.40
CA ASP A 29 -5.73 5.57 -6.07
C ASP A 29 -6.11 6.85 -5.32
N LEU A 30 -5.09 7.61 -4.91
CA LEU A 30 -5.21 8.94 -4.33
C LEU A 30 -5.25 9.98 -5.46
N MET A 31 -6.43 10.16 -6.05
CA MET A 31 -6.65 11.04 -7.20
C MET A 31 -7.10 12.44 -6.80
N GLN A 32 -6.79 13.40 -7.65
CA GLN A 32 -7.17 14.80 -7.48
C GLN A 32 -7.63 15.45 -8.79
N HIS A 33 -8.93 15.41 -9.06
CA HIS A 33 -9.56 16.03 -10.23
C HIS A 33 -9.85 17.52 -9.99
N GLN A 34 -10.18 18.25 -11.07
CA GLN A 34 -10.42 19.69 -11.02
C GLN A 34 -11.50 20.06 -9.99
N ALA A 35 -12.62 19.35 -9.98
CA ALA A 35 -13.70 19.59 -9.02
C ALA A 35 -13.26 19.41 -7.55
N GLN A 36 -12.31 18.50 -7.27
CA GLN A 36 -11.74 18.34 -5.94
C GLN A 36 -10.80 19.51 -5.58
N ILE A 37 -10.06 20.05 -6.56
CA ILE A 37 -9.22 21.24 -6.38
C ILE A 37 -10.09 22.45 -6.05
N ASP A 38 -11.16 22.63 -6.82
CA ASP A 38 -12.10 23.75 -6.66
C ASP A 38 -12.84 23.66 -5.32
N ALA A 39 -13.31 22.47 -4.94
CA ALA A 39 -13.96 22.20 -3.67
C ALA A 39 -13.05 22.53 -2.47
N ALA A 40 -11.78 22.14 -2.52
CA ALA A 40 -10.83 22.36 -1.43
C ALA A 40 -10.39 23.82 -1.30
N ARG A 41 -10.60 24.67 -2.31
CA ARG A 41 -10.11 26.05 -2.30
C ARG A 41 -10.75 26.85 -1.16
N THR A 42 -9.93 27.59 -0.41
CA THR A 42 -10.36 28.48 0.68
C THR A 42 -10.48 29.94 0.19
N PRO A 43 -11.22 30.81 0.90
CA PRO A 43 -11.39 32.21 0.51
C PRO A 43 -10.07 33.00 0.39
N ASP A 44 -9.03 32.63 1.14
CA ASP A 44 -7.70 33.22 1.09
C ASP A 44 -6.80 32.64 -0.02
N GLY A 45 -7.35 31.75 -0.88
CA GLY A 45 -6.66 31.20 -2.04
C GLY A 45 -5.73 30.02 -1.75
N LYS A 46 -5.80 29.44 -0.55
CA LYS A 46 -5.18 28.16 -0.17
C LYS A 46 -6.14 26.99 -0.45
N TYR A 47 -5.76 25.79 0.01
CA TYR A 47 -6.55 24.58 -0.15
C TYR A 47 -6.64 23.80 1.17
N ASP A 48 -7.82 23.25 1.49
CA ASP A 48 -8.03 22.39 2.67
C ASP A 48 -8.72 21.07 2.28
N TYR A 49 -7.94 19.99 2.37
CA TYR A 49 -8.37 18.61 2.13
C TYR A 49 -8.59 17.82 3.42
N SER A 50 -8.43 18.44 4.59
CA SER A 50 -8.56 17.75 5.88
C SER A 50 -9.93 17.09 6.07
N PRO A 51 -11.06 17.71 5.65
CA PRO A 51 -12.37 17.07 5.73
C PRO A 51 -12.47 15.76 4.92
N CYS A 52 -11.73 15.65 3.81
CA CYS A 52 -11.81 14.51 2.90
C CYS A 52 -11.49 13.17 3.59
N PHE A 53 -10.55 13.20 4.54
CA PHE A 53 -10.06 12.00 5.23
C PHE A 53 -10.63 11.82 6.64
N SER A 54 -11.48 12.75 7.11
CA SER A 54 -11.89 12.86 8.51
C SER A 54 -12.50 11.58 9.08
N LEU A 55 -13.34 10.88 8.31
CA LEU A 55 -14.05 9.67 8.75
C LEU A 55 -13.19 8.40 8.70
N VAL A 56 -12.13 8.38 7.89
CA VAL A 56 -11.25 7.21 7.71
C VAL A 56 -9.91 7.35 8.42
N LYS A 57 -9.54 8.55 8.87
CA LYS A 57 -8.27 8.85 9.55
C LYS A 57 -7.95 7.90 10.72
N LYS A 58 -8.94 7.61 11.57
CA LYS A 58 -8.74 6.68 12.70
C LYS A 58 -8.42 5.26 12.24
N GLN A 59 -9.01 4.81 11.13
CA GLN A 59 -8.76 3.47 10.60
C GLN A 59 -7.35 3.39 10.01
N ILE A 60 -6.94 4.40 9.23
CA ILE A 60 -5.61 4.50 8.63
C ILE A 60 -4.54 4.51 9.72
N ALA A 61 -4.68 5.39 10.72
CA ALA A 61 -3.70 5.58 11.79
C ALA A 61 -3.58 4.40 12.78
N ARG A 62 -4.44 3.38 12.68
CA ARG A 62 -4.32 2.14 13.48
C ARG A 62 -3.37 1.12 12.87
N ALA A 63 -3.03 1.25 11.59
CA ALA A 63 -2.03 0.41 10.96
C ALA A 63 -0.63 0.78 11.46
N ASP A 64 0.29 -0.18 11.47
CA ASP A 64 1.69 0.10 11.75
C ASP A 64 2.40 0.77 10.57
N ILE A 65 1.92 0.46 9.35
CA ILE A 65 2.33 1.07 8.09
C ILE A 65 1.10 1.19 7.17
N ALA A 66 0.72 2.41 6.80
CA ALA A 66 -0.30 2.69 5.80
C ALA A 66 0.34 3.14 4.47
N ILE A 67 -0.05 2.48 3.37
CA ILE A 67 0.51 2.65 2.03
C ILE A 67 -0.60 3.05 1.04
N GLY A 68 -0.34 4.03 0.19
CA GLY A 68 -1.27 4.46 -0.87
C GLY A 68 -0.60 4.74 -2.22
N ASN A 69 -1.37 4.63 -3.31
CA ASN A 69 -0.92 5.01 -4.65
C ASN A 69 -1.15 6.51 -4.89
N LEU A 70 -0.08 7.32 -4.93
CA LEU A 70 -0.15 8.74 -5.26
C LEU A 70 -0.17 8.92 -6.77
N GLU A 71 -1.37 8.93 -7.35
CA GLU A 71 -1.58 8.96 -8.81
C GLU A 71 -1.81 10.37 -9.35
N VAL A 72 -1.08 11.32 -8.77
CA VAL A 72 -1.03 12.71 -9.20
C VAL A 72 0.39 13.24 -9.03
N THR A 73 0.76 14.25 -9.83
CA THR A 73 2.01 14.97 -9.58
C THR A 73 1.77 16.19 -8.68
N LEU A 74 2.79 16.59 -7.92
CA LEU A 74 2.84 17.85 -7.18
C LEU A 74 3.68 18.85 -8.00
N GLY A 75 3.25 19.15 -9.23
CA GLY A 75 3.99 19.98 -10.18
C GLY A 75 4.05 21.47 -9.84
N GLY A 76 3.32 21.92 -8.82
CA GLY A 76 3.15 23.34 -8.49
C GLY A 76 2.10 24.02 -9.38
N LYS A 77 1.98 25.35 -9.25
CA LYS A 77 1.00 26.13 -10.02
C LYS A 77 1.38 26.19 -11.53
N PRO A 78 0.38 26.27 -12.43
CA PRO A 78 -1.05 26.18 -12.15
C PRO A 78 -1.47 24.76 -11.74
N TYR A 79 -2.28 24.66 -10.69
CA TYR A 79 -2.88 23.39 -10.29
C TYR A 79 -3.93 23.00 -11.33
N GLN A 80 -3.99 21.71 -11.65
CA GLN A 80 -4.82 21.21 -12.72
C GLN A 80 -5.26 19.77 -12.43
N GLY A 81 -6.53 19.48 -12.68
CA GLY A 81 -7.05 18.12 -12.72
C GLY A 81 -6.69 17.38 -14.02
N TYR A 82 -7.45 16.33 -14.33
CA TYR A 82 -7.36 15.56 -15.56
C TYR A 82 -7.36 16.45 -16.83
N PRO A 83 -6.62 16.12 -17.92
CA PRO A 83 -5.89 14.87 -18.20
C PRO A 83 -4.44 14.83 -17.73
N ALA A 84 -3.90 15.96 -17.26
CA ALA A 84 -2.55 16.03 -16.73
C ALA A 84 -2.64 16.62 -15.32
N PHE A 85 -2.32 15.86 -14.30
CA PHE A 85 -2.52 16.31 -12.92
C PHE A 85 -1.39 17.22 -12.45
N SER A 86 -1.73 18.22 -11.65
CA SER A 86 -0.83 18.95 -10.76
C SER A 86 -1.61 19.34 -9.51
N ALA A 87 -1.48 18.54 -8.45
CA ALA A 87 -2.22 18.71 -7.21
C ALA A 87 -1.62 19.83 -6.34
N PRO A 88 -2.44 20.53 -5.53
CA PRO A 88 -1.95 21.43 -4.50
C PRO A 88 -1.11 20.72 -3.44
N ASP A 89 -0.08 21.37 -2.94
CA ASP A 89 0.82 20.83 -1.90
C ASP A 89 0.04 20.43 -0.64
N GLU A 90 -1.03 21.15 -0.30
CA GLU A 90 -1.90 20.84 0.85
C GLU A 90 -2.60 19.48 0.72
N TYR A 91 -2.78 18.95 -0.50
CA TYR A 91 -3.32 17.60 -0.69
C TYR A 91 -2.37 16.54 -0.11
N LEU A 92 -1.07 16.65 -0.41
CA LEU A 92 -0.06 15.76 0.14
C LEU A 92 0.05 15.90 1.67
N GLN A 93 -0.04 17.14 2.18
CA GLN A 93 -0.05 17.38 3.62
C GLN A 93 -1.25 16.73 4.31
N SER A 94 -2.45 16.80 3.73
CA SER A 94 -3.64 16.13 4.26
C SER A 94 -3.55 14.61 4.19
N ILE A 95 -2.94 14.04 3.13
CA ILE A 95 -2.63 12.61 3.05
C ILE A 95 -1.73 12.17 4.21
N LYS A 96 -0.62 12.88 4.44
CA LYS A 96 0.25 12.61 5.59
C LYS A 96 -0.50 12.73 6.92
N ASN A 97 -1.28 13.80 7.10
CA ASN A 97 -2.06 14.04 8.31
C ASN A 97 -3.19 13.03 8.54
N ALA A 98 -3.63 12.33 7.49
CA ALA A 98 -4.58 11.22 7.58
C ALA A 98 -3.94 9.93 8.12
N GLY A 99 -2.61 9.85 8.13
CA GLY A 99 -1.84 8.75 8.69
C GLY A 99 -1.17 7.85 7.65
N PHE A 100 -1.06 8.27 6.39
CA PHE A 100 -0.29 7.52 5.40
C PHE A 100 1.22 7.65 5.65
N ASP A 101 1.90 6.51 5.72
CA ASP A 101 3.34 6.42 5.99
C ASP A 101 4.17 6.31 4.71
N VAL A 102 3.65 5.65 3.67
CA VAL A 102 4.39 5.38 2.42
C VAL A 102 3.51 5.70 1.21
N LEU A 103 4.11 6.31 0.18
CA LEU A 103 3.42 6.60 -1.08
C LEU A 103 4.11 5.95 -2.28
N LEU A 104 3.31 5.31 -3.13
CA LEU A 104 3.75 4.69 -4.37
C LEU A 104 3.59 5.70 -5.51
N THR A 105 4.57 5.74 -6.41
CA THR A 105 4.68 6.81 -7.43
C THR A 105 4.87 6.28 -8.85
N ALA A 106 5.14 5.00 -9.05
CA ALA A 106 5.09 4.40 -10.39
C ALA A 106 3.63 4.13 -10.75
N ASN A 107 3.06 5.07 -11.50
CA ASN A 107 1.75 4.99 -12.13
C ASN A 107 1.77 5.75 -13.46
N ASN A 108 0.68 5.68 -14.22
CA ASN A 108 0.60 6.31 -15.54
C ASN A 108 0.65 7.85 -15.49
N HIS A 109 0.31 8.47 -14.37
CA HIS A 109 0.26 9.93 -14.18
C HIS A 109 1.54 10.55 -13.61
N CYS A 110 2.55 9.74 -13.26
CA CYS A 110 3.77 10.23 -12.62
C CYS A 110 4.61 11.21 -13.47
N LEU A 111 4.33 11.30 -14.77
CA LEU A 111 5.00 12.18 -15.73
C LEU A 111 4.11 13.29 -16.30
N ASP A 112 2.92 13.53 -15.77
CA ASP A 112 1.98 14.53 -16.29
C ASP A 112 2.54 15.95 -16.36
N ARG A 113 3.56 16.24 -15.53
CA ARG A 113 4.28 17.52 -15.49
C ARG A 113 5.74 17.39 -15.93
N GLY A 114 6.04 16.32 -16.67
CA GLY A 114 7.36 15.99 -17.18
C GLY A 114 8.43 15.93 -16.09
N LYS A 115 9.68 16.20 -16.47
CA LYS A 115 10.83 16.20 -15.56
C LYS A 115 10.62 17.05 -14.30
N LYS A 116 10.23 18.32 -14.47
CA LYS A 116 10.03 19.25 -13.35
C LYS A 116 8.94 18.77 -12.39
N GLY A 117 7.88 18.19 -12.94
CA GLY A 117 6.79 17.55 -12.21
C GLY A 117 7.23 16.40 -11.34
N LEU A 118 7.89 15.42 -11.94
CA LEU A 118 8.40 14.23 -11.26
C LEU A 118 9.40 14.64 -10.16
N GLU A 119 10.41 15.46 -10.50
CA GLU A 119 11.44 15.85 -9.54
C GLU A 119 10.87 16.68 -8.39
N ARG A 120 9.89 17.54 -8.66
CA ARG A 120 9.19 18.30 -7.62
C ARG A 120 8.33 17.39 -6.74
N THR A 121 7.64 16.41 -7.32
CA THR A 121 6.85 15.44 -6.56
C THR A 121 7.74 14.68 -5.56
N ILE A 122 8.89 14.19 -6.02
CA ILE A 122 9.91 13.56 -5.16
C ILE A 122 10.39 14.55 -4.08
N LEU A 123 10.69 15.80 -4.45
CA LEU A 123 11.11 16.83 -3.48
C LEU A 123 10.05 17.07 -2.38
N MET A 124 8.76 17.12 -2.75
CA MET A 124 7.68 17.32 -1.78
C MET A 124 7.55 16.13 -0.82
N LEU A 125 7.64 14.90 -1.34
CA LEU A 125 7.66 13.68 -0.52
C LEU A 125 8.85 13.67 0.46
N ASP A 126 10.05 13.97 -0.04
CA ASP A 126 11.27 14.06 0.78
C ASP A 126 11.16 15.15 1.86
N SER A 127 10.60 16.33 1.51
CA SER A 127 10.42 17.45 2.45
C SER A 127 9.48 17.12 3.61
N LEU A 128 8.53 16.20 3.38
CA LEU A 128 7.63 15.68 4.38
C LEU A 128 8.14 14.36 4.98
N SER A 129 9.32 13.89 4.60
CA SER A 129 9.90 12.62 5.06
C SER A 129 8.92 11.44 4.87
N ILE A 130 8.22 11.42 3.74
CA ILE A 130 7.34 10.32 3.34
C ILE A 130 8.17 9.38 2.45
N PRO A 131 8.55 8.18 2.91
CA PRO A 131 9.14 7.17 2.05
C PRO A 131 8.30 6.92 0.81
N HIS A 132 8.96 6.77 -0.32
CA HIS A 132 8.30 6.51 -1.59
C HIS A 132 9.07 5.50 -2.43
N ALA A 133 8.35 4.88 -3.36
CA ALA A 133 8.90 3.92 -4.31
C ALA A 133 8.27 4.15 -5.68
N GLY A 134 9.05 3.91 -6.75
CA GLY A 134 8.57 3.83 -8.12
C GLY A 134 9.13 4.87 -9.08
N THR A 135 9.52 6.05 -8.58
CA THR A 135 10.13 7.12 -9.40
C THR A 135 11.38 7.69 -8.72
N TYR A 136 12.37 8.07 -9.53
CA TYR A 136 13.67 8.58 -9.06
C TYR A 136 14.19 9.66 -10.00
N ARG A 137 14.93 10.63 -9.45
CA ARG A 137 15.59 11.70 -10.20
C ARG A 137 16.68 11.13 -11.12
N ASN A 138 17.33 10.05 -10.70
CA ASN A 138 18.35 9.36 -11.48
C ASN A 138 18.59 7.90 -11.05
N ILE A 139 19.41 7.18 -11.82
CA ILE A 139 19.76 5.77 -11.57
C ILE A 139 20.54 5.56 -10.25
N THR A 140 21.35 6.52 -9.82
CA THR A 140 22.12 6.40 -8.57
C THR A 140 21.17 6.42 -7.37
N GLU A 141 20.23 7.36 -7.36
CA GLU A 141 19.17 7.43 -6.35
C GLU A 141 18.33 6.15 -6.32
N ARG A 142 17.90 5.64 -7.49
CA ARG A 142 17.19 4.36 -7.57
C ARG A 142 17.98 3.23 -6.92
N LYS A 143 19.27 3.09 -7.26
CA LYS A 143 20.12 2.01 -6.71
C LYS A 143 20.32 2.10 -5.20
N GLN A 144 20.29 3.31 -4.64
CA GLN A 144 20.43 3.55 -3.20
C GLN A 144 19.14 3.25 -2.43
N HIS A 145 17.99 3.57 -3.03
CA HIS A 145 16.71 3.58 -2.32
C HIS A 145 15.74 2.45 -2.74
N TYR A 146 16.04 1.69 -3.80
CA TYR A 146 15.18 0.62 -4.30
C TYR A 146 15.85 -0.78 -4.25
N PRO A 147 15.13 -1.85 -3.86
CA PRO A 147 13.77 -1.91 -3.31
C PRO A 147 13.57 -1.04 -2.07
N LEU A 148 12.37 -0.52 -1.85
CA LEU A 148 12.09 0.28 -0.65
C LEU A 148 11.95 -0.65 0.55
N PHE A 149 12.84 -0.52 1.53
CA PHE A 149 12.77 -1.30 2.77
C PHE A 149 12.18 -0.47 3.90
N ILE A 150 11.10 -0.96 4.50
CA ILE A 150 10.52 -0.40 5.71
C ILE A 150 10.83 -1.33 6.90
N HIS A 151 11.36 -0.75 7.96
CA HIS A 151 11.69 -1.44 9.20
C HIS A 151 10.78 -0.93 10.32
N LYS A 152 9.90 -1.79 10.84
CA LYS A 152 8.91 -1.42 11.85
C LYS A 152 8.58 -2.62 12.73
N ASN A 153 8.49 -2.41 14.05
CA ASN A 153 8.13 -3.44 15.04
C ASN A 153 8.91 -4.77 14.94
N GLY A 154 10.17 -4.71 14.48
CA GLY A 154 11.00 -5.91 14.27
C GLY A 154 10.79 -6.62 12.93
N PHE A 155 9.87 -6.14 12.09
CA PHE A 155 9.65 -6.59 10.71
C PHE A 155 10.45 -5.77 9.70
N ARG A 156 10.86 -6.43 8.62
CA ARG A 156 11.52 -5.87 7.45
C ARG A 156 10.68 -6.17 6.21
N ILE A 157 9.99 -5.17 5.71
CA ILE A 157 9.12 -5.27 4.54
C ILE A 157 9.82 -4.64 3.34
N ALA A 158 9.96 -5.38 2.25
CA ALA A 158 10.43 -4.85 0.98
C ALA A 158 9.22 -4.52 0.08
N LEU A 159 9.11 -3.27 -0.34
CA LEU A 159 8.09 -2.80 -1.27
C LEU A 159 8.73 -2.61 -2.66
N LEU A 160 8.08 -3.20 -3.65
CA LEU A 160 8.38 -3.00 -5.06
C LEU A 160 7.20 -2.27 -5.70
N ASN A 161 7.45 -1.31 -6.60
CA ASN A 161 6.38 -0.59 -7.29
C ASN A 161 6.72 -0.36 -8.75
N TYR A 162 5.80 -0.76 -9.63
CA TYR A 162 5.95 -0.71 -11.08
C TYR A 162 4.66 -0.26 -11.78
N THR A 163 4.81 0.39 -12.93
CA THR A 163 3.69 0.81 -13.80
C THR A 163 3.76 0.19 -15.19
N TYR A 164 2.60 -0.11 -15.77
CA TYR A 164 2.49 -0.55 -17.16
C TYR A 164 2.94 0.51 -18.17
N GLY A 165 2.84 1.79 -17.81
CA GLY A 165 3.09 2.90 -18.74
C GLY A 165 2.97 4.26 -18.07
N THR A 166 3.08 5.32 -18.87
CA THR A 166 3.09 6.74 -18.45
C THR A 166 2.34 7.65 -19.44
N ASN A 167 1.18 7.18 -19.93
CA ASN A 167 0.31 7.92 -20.85
C ASN A 167 1.01 8.49 -22.10
N GLY A 168 2.00 7.74 -22.62
CA GLY A 168 2.79 8.12 -23.80
C GLY A 168 3.92 9.13 -23.53
N ILE A 169 4.03 9.67 -22.31
CA ILE A 169 5.12 10.56 -21.91
C ILE A 169 6.31 9.70 -21.48
N LYS A 170 7.47 9.91 -22.10
CA LYS A 170 8.71 9.20 -21.70
C LYS A 170 9.45 9.98 -20.61
N PRO A 171 10.10 9.30 -19.64
CA PRO A 171 10.93 9.98 -18.67
C PRO A 171 12.06 10.70 -19.39
N SER A 172 12.30 11.96 -19.03
CA SER A 172 13.46 12.69 -19.54
C SER A 172 14.73 12.10 -18.96
N SER A 173 15.83 12.07 -19.72
CA SER A 173 17.14 11.77 -19.14
C SER A 173 17.43 12.80 -18.01
N ALA A 174 17.76 12.42 -16.77
CA ALA A 174 18.18 11.13 -16.24
C ALA A 174 17.12 10.41 -15.37
N ASN A 175 15.87 10.89 -15.36
CA ASN A 175 14.81 10.38 -14.48
C ASN A 175 14.51 8.91 -14.73
N ILE A 176 14.17 8.19 -13.67
CA ILE A 176 13.79 6.79 -13.74
C ILE A 176 12.34 6.64 -13.28
N VAL A 177 11.56 5.92 -14.07
CA VAL A 177 10.26 5.36 -13.69
C VAL A 177 10.41 3.85 -13.73
N ASN A 178 9.94 3.18 -12.68
CA ASN A 178 9.93 1.72 -12.63
C ASN A 178 8.80 1.19 -13.52
N TYR A 179 9.13 0.81 -14.75
CA TYR A 179 8.19 0.13 -15.63
C TYR A 179 8.08 -1.36 -15.32
N ILE A 180 6.95 -1.96 -15.67
CA ILE A 180 6.79 -3.42 -15.65
C ILE A 180 7.71 -4.01 -16.73
N ASP A 181 8.83 -4.56 -16.27
CA ASP A 181 9.82 -5.26 -17.07
C ASP A 181 10.32 -6.47 -16.25
N LYS A 182 10.11 -7.70 -16.77
CA LYS A 182 10.37 -8.92 -16.00
C LYS A 182 11.86 -9.10 -15.65
N ASP A 183 12.78 -8.63 -16.48
CA ASP A 183 14.22 -8.77 -16.21
C ASP A 183 14.63 -7.82 -15.08
N ILE A 184 14.17 -6.57 -15.13
CA ILE A 184 14.40 -5.59 -14.07
C ILE A 184 13.74 -6.05 -12.77
N ILE A 185 12.47 -6.48 -12.83
CA ILE A 185 11.73 -6.96 -11.64
C ILE A 185 12.45 -8.15 -11.01
N SER A 186 12.94 -9.10 -11.81
CA SER A 186 13.67 -10.27 -11.31
C SER A 186 14.95 -9.84 -10.55
N GLN A 187 15.72 -8.90 -11.11
CA GLN A 187 16.92 -8.36 -10.45
C GLN A 187 16.58 -7.65 -9.13
N ASP A 188 15.52 -6.85 -9.11
CA ASP A 188 15.07 -6.15 -7.91
C ASP A 188 14.58 -7.14 -6.82
N ILE A 189 13.90 -8.22 -7.21
CA ILE A 189 13.49 -9.31 -6.30
C ILE A 189 14.73 -10.04 -5.74
N LEU A 190 15.73 -10.33 -6.56
CA LEU A 190 16.98 -10.95 -6.10
C LEU A 190 17.73 -10.05 -5.10
N SER A 191 17.81 -8.75 -5.40
CA SER A 191 18.34 -7.72 -4.48
C SER A 191 17.56 -7.68 -3.18
N ALA A 192 16.23 -7.75 -3.25
CA ALA A 192 15.37 -7.80 -2.06
C ALA A 192 15.70 -9.03 -1.21
N LYS A 193 15.69 -10.23 -1.82
CA LYS A 193 15.97 -11.52 -1.17
C LYS A 193 17.34 -11.55 -0.49
N ALA A 194 18.36 -10.97 -1.10
CA ALA A 194 19.71 -10.89 -0.50
C ALA A 194 19.72 -10.18 0.86
N ARG A 195 18.75 -9.28 1.10
CA ARG A 195 18.57 -8.56 2.37
C ARG A 195 17.63 -9.26 3.34
N ARG A 196 17.15 -10.47 3.03
CA ARG A 196 16.30 -11.33 3.87
C ARG A 196 15.11 -10.59 4.53
N PRO A 197 14.23 -9.95 3.75
CA PRO A 197 12.99 -9.38 4.28
C PRO A 197 12.05 -10.47 4.78
N ASP A 198 11.15 -10.08 5.67
CA ASP A 198 10.05 -10.92 6.14
C ASP A 198 8.93 -11.01 5.11
N ALA A 199 8.76 -9.98 4.27
CA ALA A 199 7.84 -9.97 3.15
C ALA A 199 8.40 -9.14 1.98
N ILE A 200 8.13 -9.59 0.76
CA ILE A 200 8.38 -8.85 -0.48
C ILE A 200 7.01 -8.60 -1.11
N ILE A 201 6.58 -7.34 -1.15
CA ILE A 201 5.26 -6.96 -1.64
C ILE A 201 5.42 -6.21 -2.97
N ALA A 202 4.84 -6.75 -4.03
CA ALA A 202 4.82 -6.10 -5.34
C ALA A 202 3.54 -5.28 -5.51
N CYS A 203 3.70 -3.97 -5.62
CA CYS A 203 2.64 -3.01 -5.84
C CYS A 203 2.56 -2.64 -7.33
N MET A 204 1.55 -3.15 -8.02
CA MET A 204 1.47 -3.14 -9.48
C MET A 204 0.41 -2.14 -9.96
N HIS A 205 0.80 -1.22 -10.82
CA HIS A 205 -0.10 -0.31 -11.51
C HIS A 205 -0.32 -0.84 -12.93
N TRP A 206 -1.45 -1.52 -13.17
CA TRP A 206 -1.62 -2.44 -14.30
C TRP A 206 -3.08 -2.70 -14.71
N GLY A 207 -3.30 -3.46 -15.78
CA GLY A 207 -4.64 -3.79 -16.25
C GLY A 207 -5.20 -2.73 -17.18
N ILE A 208 -6.52 -2.67 -17.29
CA ILE A 208 -7.24 -1.79 -18.20
C ILE A 208 -8.26 -1.00 -17.38
N GLU A 209 -8.30 0.32 -17.56
CA GLU A 209 -9.26 1.19 -16.91
C GLU A 209 -10.70 0.67 -17.03
N TYR A 210 -11.42 0.74 -15.91
CA TYR A 210 -12.85 0.44 -15.77
C TYR A 210 -13.23 -1.04 -16.00
N GLN A 211 -12.28 -1.93 -16.27
CA GLN A 211 -12.55 -3.37 -16.35
C GLN A 211 -12.61 -3.97 -14.94
N SER A 212 -13.77 -4.51 -14.56
CA SER A 212 -13.96 -5.08 -13.21
C SER A 212 -13.27 -6.42 -12.99
N LEU A 213 -12.87 -7.13 -14.05
CA LEU A 213 -12.12 -8.38 -13.94
C LEU A 213 -10.69 -8.20 -14.45
N PRO A 214 -9.70 -8.84 -13.82
CA PRO A 214 -8.33 -8.78 -14.31
C PRO A 214 -8.25 -9.41 -15.70
N ASN A 215 -7.40 -8.85 -16.56
CA ASN A 215 -7.11 -9.45 -17.86
C ASN A 215 -6.14 -10.64 -17.71
N LYS A 216 -5.78 -11.25 -18.84
CA LYS A 216 -4.89 -12.42 -18.85
C LYS A 216 -3.49 -12.04 -18.39
N GLU A 217 -3.00 -10.90 -18.83
CA GLU A 217 -1.67 -10.37 -18.56
C GLU A 217 -1.46 -10.11 -17.07
N GLN A 218 -2.46 -9.53 -16.38
CA GLN A 218 -2.44 -9.33 -14.93
C GLN A 218 -2.32 -10.66 -14.17
N ARG A 219 -3.10 -11.68 -14.57
CA ARG A 219 -3.05 -13.01 -13.94
C ARG A 219 -1.71 -13.69 -14.15
N GLU A 220 -1.21 -13.71 -15.38
CA GLU A 220 0.08 -14.33 -15.72
C GLU A 220 1.26 -13.63 -15.04
N LEU A 221 1.21 -12.30 -14.92
CA LEU A 221 2.23 -11.56 -14.19
C LEU A 221 2.14 -11.81 -12.68
N ALA A 222 0.93 -11.92 -12.11
CA ALA A 222 0.76 -12.29 -10.70
C ALA A 222 1.34 -13.68 -10.41
N ASP A 223 1.04 -14.68 -11.26
CA ASP A 223 1.58 -16.03 -11.14
C ASP A 223 3.11 -16.02 -11.22
N TRP A 224 3.66 -15.30 -12.19
CA TRP A 224 5.10 -15.17 -12.37
C TRP A 224 5.78 -14.49 -11.17
N LEU A 225 5.20 -13.42 -10.61
CA LEU A 225 5.73 -12.72 -9.43
C LEU A 225 5.81 -13.65 -8.21
N LEU A 226 4.76 -14.43 -7.96
CA LEU A 226 4.76 -15.43 -6.88
C LEU A 226 5.84 -16.49 -7.09
N GLN A 227 5.98 -17.01 -8.32
CA GLN A 227 7.05 -17.96 -8.68
C GLN A 227 8.46 -17.36 -8.48
N GLN A 228 8.63 -16.05 -8.68
CA GLN A 228 9.88 -15.35 -8.39
C GLN A 228 10.13 -15.13 -6.90
N GLY A 229 9.18 -15.46 -6.02
CA GLY A 229 9.27 -15.35 -4.56
C GLY A 229 8.82 -14.01 -3.99
N VAL A 230 7.97 -13.27 -4.70
CA VAL A 230 7.15 -12.20 -4.10
C VAL A 230 6.15 -12.85 -3.15
N THR A 231 5.99 -12.30 -1.95
CA THR A 231 5.09 -12.88 -0.95
C THR A 231 3.65 -12.39 -1.13
N HIS A 232 3.44 -11.12 -1.48
CA HIS A 232 2.10 -10.54 -1.67
C HIS A 232 2.08 -9.55 -2.84
N ILE A 233 0.93 -9.39 -3.48
CA ILE A 233 0.74 -8.54 -4.66
C ILE A 233 -0.47 -7.63 -4.44
N ILE A 234 -0.26 -6.33 -4.63
CA ILE A 234 -1.28 -5.29 -4.45
C ILE A 234 -1.41 -4.47 -5.73
N GLY A 235 -2.56 -4.53 -6.38
CA GLY A 235 -2.84 -3.87 -7.65
C GLY A 235 -3.60 -2.55 -7.53
N SER A 236 -3.39 -1.69 -8.52
CA SER A 236 -4.03 -0.36 -8.75
C SER A 236 -4.14 -0.12 -10.26
N HIS A 237 -4.71 1.03 -10.68
CA HIS A 237 -4.93 1.51 -12.07
C HIS A 237 -6.35 1.34 -12.64
N PRO A 238 -7.05 0.19 -12.56
CA PRO A 238 -8.35 0.05 -13.20
C PRO A 238 -9.42 1.04 -12.72
N HIS A 239 -9.17 1.79 -11.64
CA HIS A 239 -10.09 2.75 -11.00
C HIS A 239 -11.43 2.14 -10.54
N VAL A 240 -11.53 0.81 -10.61
CA VAL A 240 -12.64 -0.01 -10.10
C VAL A 240 -12.05 -1.12 -9.25
N ILE A 241 -12.87 -1.63 -8.34
CA ILE A 241 -12.50 -2.79 -7.52
C ILE A 241 -12.39 -4.03 -8.44
N GLN A 242 -11.26 -4.72 -8.36
CA GLN A 242 -11.08 -6.05 -8.95
C GLN A 242 -10.93 -7.10 -7.83
N PRO A 243 -11.07 -8.41 -8.13
CA PRO A 243 -11.06 -9.46 -7.13
C PRO A 243 -9.77 -9.53 -6.30
N MET A 244 -9.89 -10.15 -5.14
CA MET A 244 -8.81 -10.45 -4.22
C MET A 244 -8.75 -11.95 -3.96
N GLU A 245 -7.54 -12.51 -3.95
CA GLU A 245 -7.30 -13.93 -3.79
C GLU A 245 -6.30 -14.18 -2.67
N LEU A 246 -6.65 -15.06 -1.73
CA LEU A 246 -5.72 -15.68 -0.80
C LEU A 246 -5.27 -17.02 -1.39
N ARG A 247 -4.18 -16.97 -2.15
CA ARG A 247 -3.59 -18.14 -2.82
C ARG A 247 -2.77 -18.96 -1.82
N LYS A 248 -2.71 -20.27 -2.04
CA LYS A 248 -1.91 -21.20 -1.23
C LYS A 248 -0.85 -21.84 -2.10
N GLU A 249 0.39 -21.84 -1.62
CA GLU A 249 1.50 -22.56 -2.22
C GLU A 249 2.20 -23.38 -1.13
N GLY A 250 1.96 -24.69 -1.11
CA GLY A 250 2.33 -25.55 0.01
C GLY A 250 1.68 -25.05 1.32
N ASN A 251 2.52 -24.74 2.31
CA ASN A 251 2.08 -24.18 3.60
C ASN A 251 2.05 -22.64 3.62
N GLN A 252 2.43 -21.98 2.53
CA GLN A 252 2.45 -20.53 2.43
C GLN A 252 1.13 -19.99 1.90
N LYS A 253 0.79 -18.77 2.32
CA LYS A 253 -0.37 -18.04 1.84
C LYS A 253 0.09 -16.71 1.26
N HIS A 254 -0.49 -16.35 0.11
CA HIS A 254 -0.16 -15.14 -0.63
C HIS A 254 -1.43 -14.35 -0.91
N VAL A 255 -1.43 -13.08 -0.57
CA VAL A 255 -2.47 -12.14 -1.02
C VAL A 255 -2.14 -11.70 -2.43
N VAL A 256 -3.14 -11.78 -3.31
CA VAL A 256 -3.13 -11.17 -4.64
C VAL A 256 -4.37 -10.31 -4.78
N ILE A 257 -4.18 -8.99 -4.90
CA ILE A 257 -5.24 -8.03 -5.17
C ILE A 257 -4.97 -7.45 -6.55
N TYR A 258 -5.94 -7.51 -7.47
CA TYR A 258 -5.71 -6.98 -8.81
C TYR A 258 -5.98 -5.47 -8.92
N SER A 259 -6.90 -4.94 -8.12
CA SER A 259 -7.16 -3.50 -8.01
C SER A 259 -7.94 -3.19 -6.74
N LEU A 260 -7.45 -2.22 -5.97
CA LEU A 260 -8.16 -1.66 -4.81
C LEU A 260 -9.23 -0.62 -5.20
N GLY A 261 -9.28 -0.18 -6.46
CA GLY A 261 -10.15 0.91 -6.92
C GLY A 261 -9.67 2.30 -6.48
N ASN A 262 -10.54 3.30 -6.56
CA ASN A 262 -10.19 4.65 -6.14
C ASN A 262 -10.27 4.80 -4.61
N PHE A 263 -9.23 5.34 -3.98
CA PHE A 263 -9.34 5.75 -2.58
C PHE A 263 -10.11 7.07 -2.44
N ILE A 264 -9.82 8.03 -3.33
CA ILE A 264 -10.60 9.25 -3.50
C ILE A 264 -10.50 9.73 -4.94
N SER A 265 -11.63 10.08 -5.56
CA SER A 265 -11.69 10.49 -6.97
C SER A 265 -12.98 11.25 -7.28
N ASN A 266 -13.02 11.97 -8.41
CA ASN A 266 -14.24 12.53 -9.00
C ASN A 266 -14.72 11.77 -10.25
N MET A 267 -14.18 10.57 -10.50
CA MET A 267 -14.67 9.74 -11.59
C MET A 267 -16.14 9.36 -11.36
N GLN A 268 -16.94 9.41 -12.43
CA GLN A 268 -18.39 9.21 -12.36
C GLN A 268 -18.88 8.02 -13.20
N LEU A 269 -17.95 7.24 -13.75
CA LEU A 269 -18.30 6.00 -14.42
C LEU A 269 -18.82 4.97 -13.41
N PRO A 270 -19.58 3.96 -13.84
CA PRO A 270 -20.06 2.92 -12.95
C PRO A 270 -18.91 2.27 -12.17
N ASN A 271 -19.08 2.14 -10.85
CA ASN A 271 -18.14 1.50 -9.91
C ASN A 271 -16.80 2.23 -9.69
N THR A 272 -16.65 3.48 -10.14
CA THR A 272 -15.44 4.29 -9.89
C THR A 272 -15.55 5.21 -8.69
N ASP A 273 -16.70 5.21 -8.00
CA ASP A 273 -17.06 6.10 -6.91
C ASP A 273 -16.57 5.63 -5.53
N GLY A 274 -15.69 4.64 -5.49
CA GLY A 274 -15.10 4.12 -4.26
C GLY A 274 -14.08 3.03 -4.50
N GLY A 275 -13.67 2.40 -3.40
CA GLY A 275 -12.59 1.42 -3.41
C GLY A 275 -12.50 0.67 -2.08
N LEU A 276 -11.31 0.15 -1.82
CA LEU A 276 -11.02 -0.70 -0.68
C LEU A 276 -9.92 -0.11 0.20
N ILE A 277 -10.13 -0.19 1.52
CA ILE A 277 -9.05 -0.23 2.50
C ILE A 277 -8.75 -1.69 2.78
N PHE A 278 -7.58 -2.17 2.39
CA PHE A 278 -7.15 -3.54 2.64
C PHE A 278 -6.18 -3.60 3.82
N THR A 279 -6.43 -4.50 4.77
CA THR A 279 -5.58 -4.74 5.94
C THR A 279 -4.93 -6.12 5.84
N LEU A 280 -3.61 -6.17 5.98
CA LEU A 280 -2.81 -7.37 6.03
C LEU A 280 -2.05 -7.43 7.36
N GLN A 281 -2.32 -8.45 8.16
CA GLN A 281 -1.56 -8.73 9.38
C GLN A 281 -0.60 -9.88 9.14
N LEU A 282 0.68 -9.61 9.37
CA LEU A 282 1.73 -10.61 9.31
C LEU A 282 2.20 -10.96 10.71
N GLU A 283 2.51 -12.23 10.94
CA GLU A 283 3.04 -12.74 12.20
C GLU A 283 4.35 -13.50 11.97
N LYS A 284 5.33 -13.27 12.85
CA LYS A 284 6.54 -14.09 12.89
C LYS A 284 6.30 -15.26 13.82
N SER A 285 6.48 -16.49 13.32
CA SER A 285 6.52 -17.64 14.21
C SER A 285 7.66 -17.48 15.23
N PRO A 286 7.43 -17.73 16.52
CA PRO A 286 8.49 -17.69 17.52
C PRO A 286 9.58 -18.70 17.15
N LEU A 287 10.84 -18.35 17.41
CA LEU A 287 11.95 -19.29 17.30
C LEU A 287 11.62 -20.53 18.16
N PRO A 288 11.92 -21.76 17.69
CA PRO A 288 11.84 -22.93 18.53
C PRO A 288 12.60 -22.67 19.83
N LYS A 289 11.96 -22.88 20.99
CA LYS A 289 12.65 -22.75 22.28
C LYS A 289 13.90 -23.65 22.24
N PRO A 290 15.06 -23.20 22.74
CA PRO A 290 16.23 -24.05 22.85
C PRO A 290 15.83 -25.36 23.53
N ILE A 291 16.10 -26.49 22.89
CA ILE A 291 15.88 -27.80 23.51
C ILE A 291 16.80 -27.80 24.74
N PRO A 292 16.27 -27.93 25.97
CA PRO A 292 17.12 -28.01 27.16
C PRO A 292 18.06 -29.21 27.00
N PRO A 293 19.35 -29.09 27.34
CA PRO A 293 20.28 -30.20 27.20
C PRO A 293 19.77 -31.40 28.00
N ARG A 294 19.34 -32.44 27.29
CA ARG A 294 19.05 -33.74 27.91
C ARG A 294 20.40 -34.38 28.21
N PHE A 295 20.86 -34.28 29.45
CA PHE A 295 21.92 -35.14 29.95
C PHE A 295 21.34 -36.55 30.11
N HIS A 296 21.47 -37.38 29.08
CA HIS A 296 21.28 -38.83 29.18
C HIS A 296 22.56 -39.48 28.69
N SER A 297 23.18 -40.27 29.58
CA SER A 297 24.39 -41.05 29.32
C SER A 297 24.04 -42.28 28.49
N TYR A 298 24.03 -42.19 27.17
CA TYR A 298 24.13 -43.37 26.30
C TYR A 298 24.89 -43.06 25.01
N SER A 299 25.66 -44.07 24.59
CA SER A 299 26.58 -44.16 23.46
C SER A 299 26.11 -43.45 22.18
N TYR A 300 27.00 -42.63 21.63
CA TYR A 300 26.82 -41.84 20.42
C TYR A 300 26.98 -42.69 19.16
N SER A 301 25.92 -42.78 18.33
CA SER A 301 26.02 -43.13 16.91
C SER A 301 25.59 -41.90 16.10
N PRO A 302 26.42 -41.34 15.20
CA PRO A 302 26.06 -40.13 14.48
C PRO A 302 25.21 -40.48 13.25
N SER A 303 23.89 -40.34 13.36
CA SER A 303 23.04 -40.05 12.20
C SER A 303 22.80 -38.54 12.18
N PHE A 304 23.58 -37.82 11.38
CA PHE A 304 23.30 -36.43 11.05
C PHE A 304 22.07 -36.40 10.12
N GLU A 305 20.88 -36.22 10.68
CA GLU A 305 19.83 -35.54 9.93
C GLU A 305 20.13 -34.04 9.97
N PRO A 306 20.12 -33.34 8.82
CA PRO A 306 20.26 -31.90 8.82
C PRO A 306 19.03 -31.32 9.53
N SER A 307 19.21 -30.87 10.77
CA SER A 307 18.22 -30.05 11.44
C SER A 307 18.05 -28.79 10.61
N THR A 308 16.94 -28.73 9.89
CA THR A 308 16.44 -27.52 9.25
C THR A 308 16.23 -26.51 10.37
N ILE A 309 17.22 -25.63 10.57
CA ILE A 309 17.00 -24.42 11.35
C ILE A 309 15.96 -23.64 10.56
N LEU A 310 14.68 -23.86 10.88
CA LEU A 310 13.57 -23.04 10.42
C LEU A 310 13.86 -21.63 10.92
N SER A 311 14.46 -20.82 10.06
CA SER A 311 14.46 -19.36 10.20
C SER A 311 13.03 -18.94 10.53
N PRO A 312 12.82 -17.98 11.45
CA PRO A 312 11.47 -17.54 11.80
C PRO A 312 10.72 -17.20 10.51
N TYR A 313 9.63 -17.94 10.29
CA TYR A 313 8.83 -17.85 9.08
C TYR A 313 7.75 -16.78 9.31
N CYS A 314 7.76 -15.73 8.50
CA CYS A 314 6.72 -14.71 8.50
C CYS A 314 5.53 -15.23 7.68
N HIS A 315 4.33 -15.15 8.23
CA HIS A 315 3.13 -15.67 7.57
C HIS A 315 1.94 -14.74 7.79
N ILE A 316 0.90 -14.92 6.97
CA ILE A 316 -0.35 -14.17 7.12
C ILE A 316 -1.08 -14.69 8.37
N PHE A 317 -1.23 -13.82 9.36
CA PHE A 317 -2.07 -14.05 10.52
C PHE A 317 -3.55 -13.80 10.18
N ASP A 318 -3.82 -12.63 9.59
CA ASP A 318 -5.15 -12.24 9.15
C ASP A 318 -5.07 -11.30 7.94
N CYS A 319 -6.12 -11.29 7.12
CA CYS A 319 -6.28 -10.30 6.06
C CYS A 319 -7.76 -10.04 5.77
N SER A 320 -8.13 -8.77 5.65
CA SER A 320 -9.50 -8.35 5.44
C SER A 320 -9.57 -7.00 4.72
N TYR A 321 -10.76 -6.62 4.25
CA TYR A 321 -10.97 -5.31 3.62
C TYR A 321 -12.17 -4.57 4.21
N ASN A 322 -12.20 -3.25 4.04
CA ASN A 322 -13.38 -2.43 4.24
C ASN A 322 -13.66 -1.66 2.95
N LEU A 323 -14.93 -1.57 2.58
CA LEU A 323 -15.36 -0.72 1.48
C LEU A 323 -15.40 0.73 1.92
N ILE A 324 -14.99 1.61 1.01
CA ILE A 324 -15.12 3.05 1.15
C ILE A 324 -15.80 3.63 -0.09
N TRP A 325 -16.50 4.74 0.11
CA TRP A 325 -17.20 5.46 -0.94
C TRP A 325 -16.84 6.93 -0.90
N THR A 326 -16.59 7.53 -2.06
CA THR A 326 -16.31 8.96 -2.16
C THR A 326 -17.62 9.72 -2.29
N ALA A 327 -18.05 10.34 -1.19
CA ALA A 327 -19.17 11.26 -1.20
C ALA A 327 -18.75 12.57 -1.86
N ARG A 328 -19.51 13.00 -2.86
CA ARG A 328 -19.23 14.18 -3.65
C ARG A 328 -20.12 15.37 -3.22
N PRO A 329 -19.64 16.61 -3.34
CA PRO A 329 -20.41 17.81 -3.00
C PRO A 329 -21.81 17.87 -3.64
N ASP A 330 -21.96 17.44 -4.89
CA ASP A 330 -23.24 17.42 -5.62
C ASP A 330 -24.27 16.47 -5.01
N LEU A 331 -23.84 15.47 -4.23
CA LEU A 331 -24.69 14.48 -3.59
C LEU A 331 -25.01 14.84 -2.13
N THR A 332 -24.03 15.38 -1.40
CA THR A 332 -24.15 15.62 0.04
C THR A 332 -24.47 17.07 0.41
N GLY A 333 -24.22 18.03 -0.48
CA GLY A 333 -24.27 19.45 -0.15
C GLY A 333 -23.09 19.92 0.71
N GLU A 334 -22.17 19.02 1.06
CA GLU A 334 -20.93 19.35 1.76
C GLU A 334 -19.97 20.07 0.81
N LYS A 335 -19.12 20.94 1.37
CA LYS A 335 -18.14 21.69 0.57
C LYS A 335 -17.16 20.76 -0.15
N ASN A 336 -16.62 19.78 0.57
CA ASN A 336 -15.53 18.92 0.14
C ASN A 336 -16.03 17.52 -0.23
N TYR A 337 -15.21 16.80 -1.00
CA TYR A 337 -15.36 15.36 -1.15
C TYR A 337 -15.04 14.70 0.19
N ILE A 338 -15.80 13.70 0.61
CA ILE A 338 -15.60 13.01 1.89
C ILE A 338 -15.54 11.51 1.64
N ILE A 339 -14.53 10.84 2.18
CA ILE A 339 -14.42 9.38 2.11
C ILE A 339 -15.25 8.80 3.25
N HIS A 340 -16.31 8.07 2.91
CA HIS A 340 -17.16 7.38 3.86
C HIS A 340 -16.79 5.90 3.99
N PRO A 341 -16.52 5.40 5.21
CA PRO A 341 -16.48 3.97 5.44
C PRO A 341 -17.89 3.37 5.31
N VAL A 342 -18.05 2.34 4.48
CA VAL A 342 -19.35 1.69 4.23
C VAL A 342 -19.89 0.97 5.46
N SER A 343 -19.03 0.51 6.37
CA SER A 343 -19.45 -0.18 7.61
C SER A 343 -20.10 0.75 8.63
N HIS A 344 -19.82 2.05 8.56
CA HIS A 344 -20.30 3.05 9.50
C HIS A 344 -20.70 4.32 8.73
N PRO A 345 -21.77 4.25 7.90
CA PRO A 345 -22.26 5.43 7.21
C PRO A 345 -22.68 6.46 8.26
N SER A 346 -22.32 7.73 8.04
CA SER A 346 -22.74 8.80 8.94
C SER A 346 -24.25 8.99 8.84
N ASP A 347 -24.93 9.15 9.98
CA ASP A 347 -26.37 9.45 10.03
C ASP A 347 -26.74 10.78 9.36
N SER A 348 -25.74 11.63 9.04
CA SER A 348 -25.93 12.93 8.40
C SER A 348 -25.92 12.90 6.87
N ILE A 349 -25.77 11.73 6.23
CA ILE A 349 -25.75 11.64 4.76
C ILE A 349 -27.16 11.89 4.20
N PRO A 350 -27.36 12.84 3.26
CA PRO A 350 -28.67 13.09 2.66
C PRO A 350 -29.23 11.86 1.92
N PRO A 351 -30.56 11.70 1.81
CA PRO A 351 -31.18 10.51 1.23
C PRO A 351 -30.67 10.14 -0.18
N ASN A 352 -30.43 11.13 -1.04
CA ASN A 352 -29.92 10.90 -2.39
C ASN A 352 -28.48 10.35 -2.38
N ALA A 353 -27.60 10.89 -1.53
CA ALA A 353 -26.25 10.38 -1.34
C ALA A 353 -26.27 8.97 -0.72
N TYR A 354 -27.15 8.74 0.25
CA TYR A 354 -27.32 7.43 0.89
C TYR A 354 -27.76 6.35 -0.12
N ASN A 355 -28.66 6.69 -1.05
CA ASN A 355 -29.05 5.79 -2.14
C ASN A 355 -27.88 5.42 -3.05
N ARG A 356 -27.01 6.38 -3.39
CA ARG A 356 -25.80 6.11 -4.20
C ARG A 356 -24.81 5.22 -3.45
N LEU A 357 -24.54 5.53 -2.18
CA LEU A 357 -23.73 4.70 -1.29
C LEU A 357 -24.25 3.26 -1.23
N ASN A 358 -25.57 3.07 -1.10
CA ASN A 358 -26.19 1.73 -1.05
C ASN A 358 -26.04 0.96 -2.37
N ILE A 359 -26.18 1.63 -3.51
CA ILE A 359 -25.97 1.02 -4.83
C ILE A 359 -24.52 0.56 -4.96
N PHE A 360 -23.55 1.43 -4.67
CA PHE A 360 -22.12 1.10 -4.67
C PHE A 360 -21.83 -0.09 -3.74
N THR A 361 -22.34 -0.04 -2.51
CA THR A 361 -22.14 -1.08 -1.49
C THR A 361 -22.69 -2.42 -1.94
N LYS A 362 -23.94 -2.46 -2.42
CA LYS A 362 -24.60 -3.70 -2.84
C LYS A 362 -23.89 -4.32 -4.05
N ASN A 363 -23.53 -3.49 -5.03
CA ASN A 363 -22.82 -3.95 -6.23
C ASN A 363 -21.44 -4.48 -5.88
N SER A 364 -20.67 -3.74 -5.08
CA SER A 364 -19.32 -4.14 -4.65
C SER A 364 -19.34 -5.43 -3.83
N ARG A 365 -20.25 -5.54 -2.84
CA ARG A 365 -20.39 -6.78 -2.04
C ARG A 365 -20.81 -7.98 -2.88
N LYS A 366 -21.79 -7.82 -3.78
CA LYS A 366 -22.22 -8.89 -4.69
C LYS A 366 -21.07 -9.34 -5.58
N PHE A 367 -20.33 -8.39 -6.14
CA PHE A 367 -19.16 -8.66 -6.98
C PHE A 367 -18.07 -9.40 -6.22
N LEU A 368 -17.65 -8.89 -5.06
CA LEU A 368 -16.60 -9.51 -4.25
C LEU A 368 -17.02 -10.87 -3.70
N GLN A 369 -18.29 -11.08 -3.36
CA GLN A 369 -18.81 -12.39 -2.97
C GLN A 369 -18.69 -13.42 -4.12
N GLN A 370 -18.86 -12.98 -5.36
CA GLN A 370 -18.79 -13.85 -6.53
C GLN A 370 -17.35 -14.19 -6.92
N TYR A 371 -16.43 -13.23 -6.81
CA TYR A 371 -15.09 -13.36 -7.41
C TYR A 371 -13.92 -13.41 -6.43
N ASN A 372 -14.07 -13.01 -5.16
CA ASN A 372 -12.97 -13.16 -4.20
C ASN A 372 -12.74 -14.62 -3.83
N ILE A 373 -11.47 -14.95 -3.58
CA ILE A 373 -11.07 -16.25 -3.08
C ILE A 373 -10.53 -16.07 -1.66
N SER A 374 -11.32 -16.52 -0.68
CA SER A 374 -10.90 -16.63 0.74
C SER A 374 -10.40 -15.33 1.41
N ILE A 375 -10.86 -14.16 0.94
CA ILE A 375 -10.65 -12.85 1.59
C ILE A 375 -12.01 -12.18 1.79
N PHE A 376 -12.28 -11.71 3.01
CA PHE A 376 -13.60 -11.26 3.44
C PHE A 376 -13.60 -9.82 3.95
N GLU A 377 -14.77 -9.17 3.86
CA GLU A 377 -14.99 -7.84 4.43
C GLU A 377 -14.88 -7.90 5.96
N ASN A 378 -14.16 -6.97 6.57
CA ASN A 378 -14.11 -6.82 8.01
C ASN A 378 -15.47 -6.32 8.52
N LYS A 379 -16.13 -7.14 9.34
CA LYS A 379 -17.46 -6.87 9.91
C LYS A 379 -17.42 -6.13 11.27
N LYS A 380 -16.24 -5.76 11.76
CA LYS A 380 -16.04 -5.07 13.05
C LYS A 380 -15.79 -3.59 12.91
#